data_AF-A0A653J0I6-F1
#
_entry.id   AF-A0A653J0I6-F1
#
_cell.length_a   1.000
_cell.length_b   1.000
_cell.length_c   1.000
_cell.angle_alpha   90.00
_cell.angle_beta   90.00
_cell.angle_gamma   90.00
#
_symmetry.space_group_name_H-M   'P 1'
#
loop_
_entity.id
_entity.type
_entity.pdbx_description
1 polymer ?
#
loop_
_entity_poly.entity_id
_entity_poly.type
_entity_poly.pdbx_seq_one_letter_code
_entity_poly.pdbx_strand_id
1 'polypeptide(L)' 'MTPPLESAARALCKLDGHPHNAEMNGITLWQDYLPKARAVLLSVREPSGAMLAAADALPCSVDTAARWKAMVDAALS' A
#
# COMPACT_ATOMS: atom_id res chain seq x y z
N MET A 1 13.02 -7.88 -3.66
CA MET A 1 11.58 -7.54 -3.80
C MET A 1 11.32 -6.37 -2.87
N THR A 2 10.78 -5.25 -3.37
CA THR A 2 10.59 -4.05 -2.55
C THR A 2 9.35 -4.21 -1.67
N PRO A 3 9.41 -3.93 -0.35
CA PRO A 3 8.25 -3.98 0.53
C PRO A 3 7.10 -3.10 0.00
N PRO A 4 5.83 -3.52 0.11
CA PRO A 4 4.70 -2.75 -0.42
C PRO A 4 4.62 -1.32 0.09
N LEU A 5 4.90 -1.10 1.38
CA LEU A 5 4.94 0.24 1.99
C LEU A 5 6.00 1.14 1.35
N GLU A 6 7.20 0.60 1.08
CA GLU A 6 8.27 1.33 0.38
C GLU A 6 7.85 1.64 -1.06
N SER A 7 7.26 0.66 -1.76
CA SER A 7 6.76 0.86 -3.13
C SER A 7 5.72 2.00 -3.20
N ALA A 8 4.77 2.02 -2.26
CA ALA A 8 3.78 3.09 -2.16
C ALA A 8 4.41 4.45 -1.84
N ALA A 9 5.38 4.50 -0.91
CA ALA A 9 6.08 5.73 -0.57
C ALA A 9 6.89 6.29 -1.76
N ARG A 10 7.58 5.43 -2.52
CA ARG A 10 8.27 5.80 -3.76
C ARG A 10 7.30 6.32 -4.83
N ALA A 11 6.13 5.71 -4.96
CA ALA A 11 5.11 6.17 -5.89
C ALA A 11 4.58 7.57 -5.54
N LEU A 12 4.34 7.85 -4.25
CA LEU A 12 3.94 9.18 -3.78
C LEU A 12 5.06 10.21 -3.96
N CYS A 13 6.31 9.84 -3.69
CA CYS A 13 7.47 10.70 -3.92
C CYS A 13 7.59 11.09 -5.40
N LYS A 14 7.40 10.12 -6.30
CA LYS A 14 7.38 10.35 -7.75
C LYS A 14 6.21 11.23 -8.19
N LEU A 15 5.03 11.06 -7.59
CA LEU A 15 3.85 11.89 -7.87
C LEU A 15 4.13 13.37 -7.59
N ASP A 16 4.87 13.67 -6.52
CA ASP A 16 5.27 15.02 -6.14
C ASP A 16 6.44 15.58 -6.99
N GLY A 17 6.90 14.84 -8.02
CA GLY A 17 7.90 15.30 -8.97
C GLY A 17 9.35 15.05 -8.56
N HIS A 18 9.58 14.30 -7.48
CA HIS A 18 10.92 14.00 -7.02
C HIS A 18 11.54 12.80 -7.77
N PRO A 19 12.82 12.89 -8.18
CA PRO A 19 13.50 11.76 -8.81
C PRO A 19 13.65 10.58 -7.85
N HIS A 20 13.72 9.36 -8.39
CA HIS A 20 13.73 8.10 -7.62
C HIS A 20 14.90 7.98 -6.62
N ASN A 21 15.99 8.71 -6.88
CA ASN A 21 17.21 8.81 -6.07
C ASN A 21 17.39 10.20 -5.47
N ALA A 22 16.31 11.00 -5.36
CA ALA A 22 16.37 12.27 -4.64
C ALA A 22 16.81 12.00 -3.21
N GLU A 23 17.90 12.64 -2.80
CA GLU A 23 18.41 12.58 -1.44
C GLU A 23 18.41 13.98 -0.84
N MET A 24 17.99 14.09 0.42
CA MET A 24 18.08 15.30 1.22
C MET A 24 18.74 14.94 2.55
N ASN A 25 19.85 15.61 2.88
CA ASN A 25 20.63 15.33 4.09
C ASN A 25 21.08 13.87 4.24
N GLY A 26 21.38 13.18 3.13
CA GLY A 26 21.81 11.77 3.13
C GLY A 26 20.67 10.76 3.33
N ILE A 27 19.41 11.21 3.34
CA ILE A 27 18.22 10.36 3.39
C ILE A 27 17.53 10.41 2.04
N THR A 28 17.17 9.25 1.50
CA THR A 28 16.36 9.17 0.29
C THR A 28 14.97 9.74 0.56
N LEU A 29 14.57 10.74 -0.23
CA LEU A 29 13.39 11.58 0.00
C LEU A 29 12.06 10.81 0.08
N TRP A 30 11.97 9.63 -0.54
CA TRP A 30 10.77 8.80 -0.44
C TRP A 30 10.45 8.35 1.00
N GLN A 31 11.43 8.34 1.92
CA GLN A 31 11.19 7.94 3.31
C GLN A 31 10.22 8.89 4.02
N ASP A 32 10.20 10.18 3.66
CA ASP A 32 9.25 11.16 4.20
C ASP A 32 7.80 10.88 3.78
N TYR A 33 7.61 10.02 2.77
CA TYR A 33 6.30 9.58 2.30
C TYR A 33 5.81 8.32 2.99
N LEU A 34 6.62 7.65 3.82
CA LEU A 34 6.21 6.46 4.58
C LEU A 34 4.94 6.68 5.41
N PRO A 35 4.77 7.81 6.15
CA PRO A 35 3.53 8.07 6.89
C PRO A 35 2.31 8.20 5.97
N LYS A 36 2.45 8.88 4.82
CA LYS A 36 1.38 9.05 3.82
C LYS A 36 1.00 7.70 3.20
N ALA A 37 2.00 6.90 2.81
CA ALA A 37 1.80 5.56 2.27
C ALA A 37 1.09 4.64 3.28
N ARG A 38 1.50 4.69 4.55
CA ARG A 38 0.85 3.95 5.65
C ARG A 38 -0.62 4.37 5.82
N ALA A 39 -0.92 5.66 5.77
CA ALA A 39 -2.29 6.17 5.87
C ALA A 39 -3.18 5.66 4.71
N VAL A 40 -2.66 5.65 3.48
CA VAL A 40 -3.38 5.11 2.31
C VAL A 40 -3.66 3.61 2.49
N LEU A 41 -2.66 2.81 2.87
CA LEU A 41 -2.85 1.37 3.09
C LEU A 41 -3.84 1.09 4.21
N LEU A 42 -3.81 1.85 5.30
CA LEU A 42 -4.79 1.75 6.39
C LEU A 42 -6.21 2.11 5.93
N SER A 43 -6.35 3.11 5.04
CA SER A 43 -7.68 3.55 4.56
C SER A 43 -8.41 2.48 3.75
N VAL A 44 -7.67 1.58 3.11
CA VAL A 44 -8.23 0.46 2.33
C VAL A 44 -8.21 -0.86 3.10
N ARG A 45 -7.83 -0.85 4.38
CA ARG A 45 -7.73 -2.09 5.18
C ARG A 45 -9.07 -2.82 5.27
N GLU A 46 -10.16 -2.08 5.42
CA GLU A 46 -11.51 -2.65 5.32
C GLU A 46 -11.98 -2.57 3.86
N PRO A 47 -12.23 -3.71 3.19
CA PRO A 47 -12.62 -3.70 1.78
C PRO A 47 -14.04 -3.15 1.63
N SER A 48 -14.28 -2.39 0.56
CA SER A 48 -15.63 -1.90 0.25
C SER A 48 -16.53 -3.05 -0.26
N GLY A 49 -17.85 -2.86 -0.20
CA GLY A 49 -18.80 -3.83 -0.76
C GLY A 49 -18.55 -4.12 -2.24
N ALA A 50 -18.10 -3.13 -3.01
CA ALA A 50 -17.73 -3.32 -4.43
C ALA A 50 -16.50 -4.22 -4.60
N MET A 51 -15.52 -4.11 -3.70
CA MET A 51 -14.34 -4.98 -3.71
C MET A 51 -14.70 -6.42 -3.37
N LEU A 52 -15.60 -6.62 -2.39
CA LEU A 52 -16.08 -7.95 -2.02
C LEU A 52 -16.89 -8.59 -3.15
N ALA A 53 -17.82 -7.84 -3.75
CA ALA A 53 -18.61 -8.33 -4.88
C ALA A 53 -17.74 -8.74 -6.08
N ALA A 54 -16.66 -7.99 -6.36
CA ALA A 54 -15.70 -8.32 -7.40
C ALA A 54 -14.93 -9.62 -7.09
N ALA A 55 -14.63 -9.88 -5.81
CA ALA A 55 -13.95 -11.09 -5.39
C ALA A 55 -14.86 -12.33 -5.39
N ASP A 56 -16.13 -12.18 -5.01
CA ASP A 56 -17.11 -13.28 -5.00
C ASP A 56 -17.46 -13.77 -6.41
N ALA A 57 -17.26 -12.94 -7.43
CA ALA A 57 -17.34 -13.35 -8.83
C ALA A 57 -16.23 -14.33 -9.25
N LEU A 58 -15.19 -14.50 -8.42
CA LEU A 58 -14.13 -15.48 -8.60
C LEU A 58 -14.36 -16.66 -7.66
N PRO A 59 -14.19 -17.91 -8.12
CA PRO A 59 -14.33 -19.07 -7.24
C PRO A 59 -13.27 -19.02 -6.14
N CYS A 60 -13.70 -18.79 -4.91
CA CYS A 60 -12.86 -18.72 -3.73
C CYS A 60 -13.50 -19.49 -2.57
N SER A 61 -12.75 -20.37 -1.92
CA SER A 61 -13.23 -21.22 -0.82
C SER A 61 -13.04 -20.64 0.58
N VAL A 62 -12.51 -19.42 0.70
CA VAL A 62 -12.14 -18.78 1.98
C VAL A 62 -12.69 -17.37 2.04
N ASP A 63 -12.99 -16.89 3.25
CA ASP A 63 -13.41 -15.51 3.52
C ASP A 63 -12.43 -14.49 2.92
N THR A 64 -12.91 -13.81 1.87
CA THR A 64 -12.18 -12.78 1.14
C THR A 64 -11.81 -11.60 2.02
N ALA A 65 -12.71 -11.16 2.91
CA ALA A 65 -12.48 -9.98 3.73
C ALA A 65 -11.35 -10.21 4.73
N ALA A 66 -11.31 -11.39 5.34
CA ALA A 66 -10.23 -11.79 6.24
C ALA A 66 -8.87 -11.87 5.49
N ARG A 67 -8.85 -12.46 4.30
CA ARG A 67 -7.62 -12.54 3.49
C ARG A 67 -7.11 -11.16 3.09
N TRP A 68 -7.99 -10.28 2.65
CA TRP A 68 -7.63 -8.91 2.27
C TRP A 68 -6.98 -8.17 3.44
N LYS A 69 -7.61 -8.19 4.62
CA LYS A 69 -7.06 -7.57 5.83
C LYS A 69 -5.67 -8.11 6.17
N ALA A 70 -5.49 -9.43 6.12
CA ALA A 70 -4.20 -10.05 6.39
C ALA A 70 -3.11 -9.61 5.39
N MET A 71 -3.46 -9.43 4.11
CA MET A 71 -2.52 -8.91 3.11
C MET A 71 -2.14 -7.44 3.37
N VAL A 72 -3.10 -6.59 3.74
CA VAL A 72 -2.84 -5.20 4.09
C VAL A 72 -2.00 -5.11 5.36
N ASP A 73 -2.28 -5.93 6.38
CA ASP A 73 -1.48 -5.99 7.61
C ASP A 73 -0.03 -6.43 7.32
N ALA A 74 0.17 -7.42 6.44
CA ALA A 74 1.49 -7.83 5.98
C ALA A 74 2.20 -6.79 5.09
N ALA A 75 1.44 -5.93 4.39
CA ALA A 75 2.01 -4.81 3.64
C ALA A 75 2.50 -3.67 4.55
N LEU A 76 2.00 -3.62 5.79
CA LEU A 76 2.28 -2.59 6.80
C LEU A 76 3.38 -2.98 7.80
N SER A 77 3.75 -4.26 7.87
CA SER A 77 4.84 -4.82 8.67
C SER A 77 6.19 -4.60 8.00
#